data_AF-A0A6N6KAR4-F1
#
_entry.id   AF-A0A6N6KAR4-F1
#
_cell.length_a   1.000
_cell.length_b   1.000
_cell.length_c   1.000
_cell.angle_alpha   90.00
_cell.angle_beta   90.00
_cell.angle_gamma   90.00
#
_symmetry.space_group_name_H-M   'P 1'
#
loop_
_entity.id
_entity.type
_entity.pdbx_description
1 polymer ?
#
loop_
_entity_poly.entity_id
_entity_poly.type
_entity_poly.pdbx_seq_one_letter_code
_entity_poly.pdbx_strand_id
1 'polypeptide(L)'
;MLTQAIAQPETSINATDKYLKEQVLQDIQENLNQKTLALDSTITQLDEKVNYLDNSIKATKNASVKVDKLLERVKALEEIQATIEQNELNVYQANYQSAMINLVSMEREIKPLILFNSTKNFFGALSETANPTSYPGYKKWYKKFYGFVQKEKDKDARLSVLNNLLSLTGNLANGTPLSGPITESFFSGISIFINSLGRSEKELRAESEKMFLLTVKISQFTHDKDMIEDEWASITTELEALQKYYDEILQRNFELLGLSKSEFEYNFSRESDAKKRYDYLTSLKQKVAEEVAKQKQDNPNEWKEKIYYQLMDVQALKLRFGNITFKISENISRYTELIAKYKNDQQIGSKVATLESKLVDLKNTFDRAFDPAEYINSATRMYKVD
;
A
#
# COMPACT_ATOMS: atom_id res chain seq x y z
N MET A 1 30.67 8.49 18.41
CA MET A 1 30.15 7.65 19.51
C MET A 1 28.74 7.27 19.13
N LEU A 2 28.55 6.01 18.76
CA LEU A 2 27.27 5.44 18.31
C LEU A 2 26.51 4.97 19.55
N THR A 3 25.47 5.70 19.93
CA THR A 3 24.53 5.23 20.94
C THR A 3 23.71 4.11 20.30
N GLN A 4 23.89 2.88 20.81
CA GLN A 4 23.04 1.74 20.48
C GLN A 4 21.61 2.05 20.92
N ALA A 5 20.76 2.42 19.97
CA ALA A 5 19.32 2.35 20.18
C ALA A 5 18.96 0.87 20.32
N ILE A 6 18.45 0.50 21.49
CA ILE A 6 17.88 -0.82 21.75
C ILE A 6 16.69 -0.95 20.78
N ALA A 7 16.84 -1.77 19.74
CA ALA A 7 15.79 -2.05 18.79
C ALA A 7 14.66 -2.80 19.52
N GLN A 8 13.55 -2.11 19.80
CA GLN A 8 12.30 -2.81 20.07
C GLN A 8 11.87 -3.56 18.80
N PRO A 9 11.29 -4.76 18.91
CA PRO A 9 10.82 -5.49 17.74
C PRO A 9 9.76 -4.65 17.01
N GLU A 10 10.02 -4.23 15.77
CA GLU A 10 9.18 -3.28 15.00
C GLU A 10 7.70 -3.73 14.84
N THR A 11 7.39 -5.01 15.07
CA THR A 11 6.01 -5.51 15.21
C THR A 11 5.24 -4.84 16.35
N SER A 12 5.89 -4.41 17.43
CA SER A 12 5.27 -3.63 18.51
C SER A 12 5.03 -2.17 18.11
N ILE A 13 5.80 -1.65 17.16
CA ILE A 13 5.70 -0.27 16.69
C ILE A 13 4.43 -0.10 15.84
N ASN A 14 4.17 -0.98 14.87
CA ASN A 14 2.94 -0.91 14.07
C ASN A 14 1.66 -1.07 14.93
N ALA A 15 1.67 -1.96 15.92
CA ALA A 15 0.54 -2.13 16.84
C ALA A 15 0.31 -0.89 17.72
N THR A 16 1.40 -0.28 18.22
CA THR A 16 1.32 0.96 19.00
C THR A 16 0.80 2.12 18.14
N ASP A 17 1.27 2.23 16.91
CA ASP A 17 0.91 3.32 16.01
C ASP A 17 -0.56 3.24 15.58
N LYS A 18 -1.04 2.01 15.32
CA LYS A 18 -2.46 1.71 15.07
C LYS A 18 -3.32 2.09 16.29
N TYR A 19 -2.90 1.67 17.49
CA TYR A 19 -3.60 2.00 18.73
C TYR A 19 -3.70 3.51 18.97
N LEU A 20 -2.60 4.26 18.82
CA LEU A 20 -2.59 5.72 19.00
C LEU A 20 -3.53 6.42 18.01
N LYS A 21 -3.50 6.00 16.74
CA LYS A 21 -4.41 6.51 15.70
C LYS A 21 -5.87 6.25 16.07
N GLU A 22 -6.20 5.01 16.42
CA GLU A 22 -7.57 4.61 16.80
C GLU A 22 -8.07 5.38 18.02
N GLN A 23 -7.23 5.56 19.04
CA GLN A 23 -7.58 6.33 20.23
C GLN A 23 -7.94 7.78 19.87
N VAL A 24 -7.14 8.45 19.03
CA VAL A 24 -7.42 9.84 18.63
C VAL A 24 -8.68 9.92 17.76
N LEU A 25 -8.90 8.96 16.87
CA LEU A 25 -10.13 8.89 16.04
C LEU A 25 -11.38 8.64 16.90
N GLN A 26 -11.28 7.79 17.92
CA GLN A 26 -12.36 7.56 18.87
C GLN A 26 -12.68 8.83 19.66
N ASP A 27 -11.67 9.52 20.17
CA ASP A 27 -11.85 10.80 20.88
C ASP A 27 -12.57 11.85 20.01
N ILE A 28 -12.25 11.93 18.71
CA ILE A 28 -12.92 12.82 17.76
C ILE A 28 -14.40 12.44 17.65
N GLN A 29 -14.70 11.15 17.49
CA GLN A 29 -16.06 10.66 17.31
C GLN A 29 -16.92 10.85 18.58
N GLU A 30 -16.35 10.60 19.75
CA GLU A 30 -17.02 10.80 21.04
C GLU A 30 -17.30 12.28 21.29
N ASN A 31 -16.35 13.17 21.01
CA ASN A 31 -16.55 14.60 21.14
C ASN A 31 -17.66 15.12 20.21
N LEU A 32 -17.67 14.67 18.95
CA LEU A 32 -18.74 15.01 18.01
C LEU A 32 -20.10 14.54 18.52
N ASN A 33 -20.21 13.27 18.94
CA ASN A 33 -21.48 12.71 19.42
C ASN A 33 -22.01 13.46 20.64
N GLN A 34 -21.14 13.82 21.59
CA GLN A 34 -21.53 14.62 22.75
C GLN A 34 -22.06 16.00 22.36
N LYS A 35 -21.37 16.69 21.44
CA LYS A 35 -21.80 18.01 20.94
C LYS A 35 -23.12 17.92 20.19
N THR A 36 -23.27 16.96 19.28
CA THR A 36 -24.51 16.75 18.51
C THR A 36 -25.69 16.48 19.43
N LEU A 37 -25.55 15.58 20.43
CA LEU A 37 -26.63 15.31 21.39
C LEU A 37 -27.06 16.55 22.18
N ALA A 38 -26.10 17.40 22.58
CA ALA A 38 -26.42 18.65 23.27
C ALA A 38 -27.17 19.65 22.37
N LEU A 39 -26.77 19.75 21.10
CA LEU A 39 -27.42 20.62 20.11
C LEU A 39 -28.81 20.11 19.74
N ASP A 40 -28.99 18.80 19.55
CA ASP A 40 -30.30 18.17 19.26
C ASP A 40 -31.31 18.40 20.40
N SER A 41 -30.84 18.30 21.65
CA SER A 41 -31.65 18.63 22.84
C SER A 41 -32.07 20.10 22.83
N THR A 42 -31.17 21.00 22.43
CA THR A 42 -31.46 22.44 22.31
C THR A 42 -32.48 22.72 21.22
N ILE A 43 -32.33 22.09 20.04
CA ILE A 43 -33.30 22.21 18.94
C ILE A 43 -34.68 21.73 19.40
N THR A 44 -34.75 20.58 20.07
CA THR A 44 -36.01 20.03 20.58
C THR A 44 -36.73 21.01 21.51
N GLN A 45 -36.00 21.65 22.44
CA GLN A 45 -36.58 22.66 23.34
C GLN A 45 -37.06 23.92 22.60
N LEU A 46 -36.32 24.37 21.59
CA LEU A 46 -36.70 25.52 20.78
C LEU A 46 -37.92 25.21 19.90
N ASP A 47 -38.03 24.01 19.36
CA ASP A 47 -39.21 23.56 18.60
C ASP A 47 -40.46 23.50 19.48
N GLU A 48 -40.34 22.99 20.71
CA GLU A 48 -41.44 23.03 21.69
C GLU A 48 -41.88 24.46 21.98
N LYS A 49 -40.93 25.39 22.15
CA LYS A 49 -41.20 26.82 22.34
C LYS A 49 -41.89 27.44 21.12
N VAL A 50 -41.45 27.12 19.90
CA VAL A 50 -42.08 27.58 18.65
C VAL A 50 -43.52 27.07 18.56
N ASN A 51 -43.75 25.79 18.86
CA ASN A 51 -45.09 25.20 18.87
C ASN A 51 -46.02 25.85 19.89
N TYR A 52 -45.51 26.13 21.09
CA TYR A 52 -46.25 26.89 22.10
C TYR A 52 -46.60 28.30 21.60
N LEU A 53 -45.63 29.02 21.04
CA LEU A 53 -45.83 30.37 20.49
C LEU A 53 -46.85 30.38 19.36
N ASP A 54 -46.80 29.39 18.45
CA ASP A 54 -47.76 29.25 17.36
C ASP A 54 -49.21 29.11 17.85
N ASN A 55 -49.42 28.28 18.89
CA ASN A 55 -50.74 28.15 19.52
C ASN A 55 -51.15 29.44 20.24
N SER A 56 -50.22 30.08 20.94
CA SER A 56 -50.44 31.32 21.69
C SER A 56 -50.77 32.51 20.77
N ILE A 57 -50.11 32.62 19.61
CA ILE A 57 -50.36 33.63 18.58
C ILE A 57 -51.76 33.48 17.99
N LYS A 58 -52.19 32.24 17.70
CA LYS A 58 -53.54 31.96 17.20
C LYS A 58 -54.63 32.36 18.20
N ALA A 59 -54.38 32.16 19.49
CA ALA A 59 -55.34 32.49 20.56
C ALA A 59 -55.36 33.99 20.94
N THR A 60 -54.35 34.78 20.55
CA THR A 60 -54.20 36.18 20.98
C THR A 60 -54.99 37.13 20.09
N LYS A 61 -55.90 37.92 20.70
CA LYS A 61 -56.71 38.93 20.00
C LYS A 61 -56.09 40.33 19.95
N ASN A 62 -55.21 40.66 20.91
CA ASN A 62 -54.54 41.96 20.96
C ASN A 62 -53.40 42.02 19.95
N ALA A 63 -53.43 42.99 19.05
CA ALA A 63 -52.44 43.13 17.98
C ALA A 63 -51.02 43.37 18.49
N SER A 64 -50.83 44.20 19.52
CA SER A 64 -49.51 44.49 20.11
C SER A 64 -48.90 43.22 20.70
N VAL A 65 -49.65 42.49 21.53
CA VAL A 65 -49.20 41.24 22.15
C VAL A 65 -48.90 40.16 21.10
N LYS A 66 -49.63 40.17 19.97
CA LYS A 66 -49.39 39.26 18.86
C LYS A 66 -48.07 39.57 18.15
N VAL A 67 -47.73 40.85 17.97
CA VAL A 67 -46.44 41.27 17.41
C VAL A 67 -45.29 40.83 18.31
N ASP A 68 -45.38 41.02 19.62
CA ASP A 68 -44.34 40.60 20.57
C ASP A 68 -44.07 39.08 20.49
N LYS A 69 -45.15 38.27 20.45
CA LYS A 69 -45.03 36.81 20.32
C LYS A 69 -44.46 36.38 18.97
N LEU A 70 -44.77 37.11 17.89
CA LEU A 70 -44.18 36.85 16.58
C LEU A 70 -42.67 37.14 16.59
N LEU A 71 -42.23 38.21 17.27
CA LEU A 71 -40.80 38.49 17.45
C LEU A 71 -40.10 37.40 18.26
N GLU A 72 -40.71 36.91 19.34
CA GLU A 72 -40.18 35.78 20.11
C GLU A 72 -40.07 34.50 19.28
N ARG A 73 -41.04 34.25 18.40
CA ARG A 73 -41.02 33.11 17.48
C ARG A 73 -39.90 33.23 16.46
N VAL A 74 -39.73 34.41 15.86
CA VAL A 74 -38.63 34.66 14.91
C VAL A 74 -37.28 34.42 15.59
N LYS A 75 -37.08 34.92 16.80
CA LYS A 75 -35.85 34.67 17.57
C LYS A 75 -35.60 33.19 17.82
N ALA A 76 -36.63 32.43 18.21
CA ALA A 76 -36.48 30.99 18.43
C ALA A 76 -36.10 30.25 17.14
N LEU A 77 -36.64 30.66 15.98
CA LEU A 77 -36.26 30.10 14.68
C LEU A 77 -34.84 30.47 14.26
N GLU A 78 -34.41 31.71 14.52
CA GLU A 78 -33.02 32.14 14.31
C GLU A 78 -32.04 31.35 15.19
N GLU A 79 -32.40 31.08 16.45
CA GLU A 79 -31.62 30.25 17.36
C GLU A 79 -31.55 28.78 16.90
N ILE A 80 -32.63 28.21 16.36
CA ILE A 80 -32.62 26.88 15.74
C ILE A 80 -31.64 26.85 14.56
N GLN A 81 -31.75 27.82 13.64
CA GLN A 81 -30.88 27.90 12.47
C GLN A 81 -29.40 28.02 12.85
N ALA A 82 -29.08 28.87 13.83
CA ALA A 82 -27.72 29.00 14.36
C ALA A 82 -27.22 27.69 15.00
N THR A 83 -28.10 26.94 15.67
CA THR A 83 -27.77 25.66 16.28
C THR A 83 -27.47 24.59 15.23
N ILE A 84 -28.24 24.54 14.13
CA ILE A 84 -27.99 23.66 12.97
C ILE A 84 -26.64 24.00 12.33
N GLU A 85 -26.38 25.28 12.07
CA GLU A 85 -25.11 25.74 11.49
C GLU A 85 -23.89 25.47 12.37
N GLN A 86 -24.08 25.45 13.70
CA GLN A 86 -23.05 25.07 14.64
C GLN A 86 -22.80 23.56 14.63
N ASN A 87 -23.85 22.74 14.49
CA ASN A 87 -23.68 21.29 14.36
C ASN A 87 -22.95 20.93 13.06
N GLU A 88 -23.30 21.59 11.96
CA GLU A 88 -22.61 21.43 10.67
C GLU A 88 -21.11 21.79 10.80
N LEU A 89 -20.77 22.89 11.48
CA LEU A 89 -19.38 23.23 11.76
C LEU A 89 -18.67 22.11 12.53
N ASN A 90 -19.31 21.54 13.56
CA ASN A 90 -18.75 20.45 14.34
C ASN A 90 -18.51 19.19 13.49
N VAL A 91 -19.43 18.86 12.57
CA VAL A 91 -19.29 17.72 11.64
C VAL A 91 -18.09 17.92 10.72
N TYR A 92 -17.95 19.09 10.09
CA TYR A 92 -16.81 19.39 9.23
C TYR A 92 -15.48 19.38 9.99
N GLN A 93 -15.45 19.90 11.23
CA GLN A 93 -14.28 19.80 12.10
C GLN A 93 -13.90 18.35 12.35
N ALA A 94 -14.84 17.51 12.78
CA ALA A 94 -14.58 16.11 13.10
C ALA A 94 -14.15 15.29 11.87
N ASN A 95 -14.79 15.53 10.72
CA ASN A 95 -14.44 14.89 9.46
C ASN A 95 -13.01 15.29 9.02
N TYR A 96 -12.67 16.57 9.09
CA TYR A 96 -11.33 17.02 8.67
C TYR A 96 -10.23 16.63 9.65
N GLN A 97 -10.53 16.60 10.95
CA GLN A 97 -9.65 16.01 11.95
C GLN A 97 -9.36 14.54 11.62
N SER A 98 -10.41 13.77 11.35
CA SER A 98 -10.28 12.35 10.98
C SER A 98 -9.45 12.17 9.70
N ALA A 99 -9.66 13.03 8.70
CA ALA A 99 -8.86 13.07 7.47
C ALA A 99 -7.37 13.28 7.77
N MET A 100 -7.05 14.31 8.54
CA MET A 100 -5.67 14.65 8.85
C MET A 100 -4.96 13.58 9.67
N ILE A 101 -5.64 13.00 10.66
CA ILE A 101 -5.08 11.91 11.46
C ILE A 101 -4.78 10.68 10.58
N ASN A 102 -5.70 10.31 9.70
CA ASN A 102 -5.44 9.20 8.76
C ASN A 102 -4.27 9.51 7.81
N LEU A 103 -4.25 10.71 7.23
CA LEU A 103 -3.20 11.12 6.29
C LEU A 103 -1.80 11.09 6.92
N VAL A 104 -1.63 11.66 8.13
CA VAL A 104 -0.31 11.69 8.77
C VAL A 104 0.12 10.31 9.28
N SER A 105 -0.82 9.47 9.70
CA SER A 105 -0.53 8.10 10.14
C SER A 105 -0.08 7.18 9.00
N MET A 106 -0.57 7.38 7.77
CA MET A 106 -0.18 6.57 6.61
C MET A 106 1.33 6.58 6.35
N GLU A 107 2.04 7.67 6.67
CA GLU A 107 3.51 7.77 6.52
C GLU A 107 4.26 6.64 7.24
N ARG A 108 3.76 6.25 8.41
CA ARG A 108 4.38 5.22 9.25
C ARG A 108 3.92 3.82 8.88
N GLU A 109 2.72 3.70 8.33
CA GLU A 109 2.19 2.45 7.77
C GLU A 109 2.97 2.04 6.50
N ILE A 110 3.46 2.99 5.69
CA ILE A 110 4.17 2.74 4.42
C ILE A 110 5.65 2.33 4.61
N LYS A 111 6.29 2.67 5.73
CA LYS A 111 7.74 2.50 5.96
C LYS A 111 8.28 1.20 6.61
N PRO A 112 7.58 0.05 6.75
CA PRO A 112 8.14 -1.06 7.53
C PRO A 112 9.42 -1.64 6.91
N LEU A 113 10.57 -1.48 7.59
CA LEU A 113 11.86 -2.07 7.21
C LEU A 113 11.83 -3.61 7.19
N ILE A 114 10.96 -4.23 8.01
CA ILE A 114 10.77 -5.70 8.01
C ILE A 114 10.29 -6.19 6.63
N LEU A 115 9.38 -5.46 5.96
CA LEU A 115 8.89 -5.85 4.63
C LEU A 115 10.02 -5.85 3.61
N PHE A 116 10.94 -4.90 3.70
CA PHE A 116 12.10 -4.86 2.80
C PHE A 116 12.98 -6.10 2.94
N ASN A 117 13.21 -6.56 4.16
CA ASN A 117 14.03 -7.74 4.42
C ASN A 117 13.36 -9.04 3.96
N SER A 118 12.08 -9.24 4.26
CA SER A 118 11.35 -10.45 3.82
C SER A 118 11.21 -10.50 2.29
N THR A 119 10.91 -9.35 1.67
CA THR A 119 10.88 -9.16 0.21
C THR A 119 12.23 -9.52 -0.41
N LYS A 120 13.32 -8.90 0.04
CA LYS A 120 14.68 -9.17 -0.47
C LYS A 120 15.06 -10.65 -0.32
N ASN A 121 14.72 -11.27 0.80
CA ASN A 121 15.03 -12.67 1.07
C ASN A 121 14.28 -13.63 0.14
N PHE A 122 12.99 -13.36 -0.14
CA PHE A 122 12.20 -14.17 -1.04
C PHE A 122 12.65 -13.98 -2.50
N PHE A 123 12.68 -12.75 -3.01
CA PHE A 123 13.03 -12.47 -4.41
C PHE A 123 14.48 -12.82 -4.74
N GLY A 124 15.41 -12.71 -3.78
CA GLY A 124 16.78 -13.20 -3.94
C GLY A 124 16.83 -14.72 -4.14
N ALA A 125 16.09 -15.48 -3.34
CA ALA A 125 16.01 -16.93 -3.49
C ALA A 125 15.26 -17.35 -4.76
N LEU A 126 14.22 -16.61 -5.14
CA LEU A 126 13.45 -16.82 -6.37
C LEU A 126 14.36 -16.67 -7.61
N SER A 127 15.15 -15.59 -7.65
CA SER A 127 16.15 -15.36 -8.69
C SER A 127 17.22 -16.45 -8.74
N GLU A 128 17.69 -16.92 -7.57
CA GLU A 128 18.67 -18.03 -7.51
C GLU A 128 18.10 -19.34 -8.07
N THR A 129 16.83 -19.65 -7.79
CA THR A 129 16.13 -20.83 -8.33
C THR A 129 15.96 -20.76 -9.85
N ALA A 130 15.72 -19.55 -10.40
CA ALA A 130 15.66 -19.34 -11.84
C ALA A 130 17.04 -19.34 -12.53
N ASN A 131 18.14 -19.35 -11.78
CA ASN A 131 19.50 -19.26 -12.33
C ASN A 131 20.11 -20.67 -12.55
N PRO A 132 20.34 -21.12 -13.80
CA PRO A 132 20.93 -22.43 -14.08
C PRO A 132 22.29 -22.66 -13.42
N THR A 133 23.05 -21.58 -13.25
CA THR A 133 24.40 -21.66 -12.69
C THR A 133 24.43 -21.89 -11.18
N SER A 134 23.28 -21.79 -10.51
CA SER A 134 23.11 -22.13 -9.09
C SER A 134 23.00 -23.64 -8.85
N TYR A 135 22.88 -24.44 -9.92
CA TYR A 135 22.75 -25.89 -9.85
C TYR A 135 24.11 -26.60 -10.00
N PRO A 136 24.37 -27.67 -9.23
CA PRO A 136 25.63 -28.41 -9.30
C PRO A 136 25.94 -28.92 -10.70
N GLY A 137 27.19 -28.74 -11.14
CA GLY A 137 27.68 -29.22 -12.43
C GLY A 137 27.37 -28.31 -13.62
N TYR A 138 26.35 -27.43 -13.55
CA TYR A 138 25.91 -26.63 -14.69
C TYR A 138 27.02 -25.73 -15.24
N LYS A 139 27.70 -24.94 -14.40
CA LYS A 139 28.81 -24.07 -14.83
C LYS A 139 29.93 -24.84 -15.53
N LYS A 140 30.25 -26.04 -15.05
CA LYS A 140 31.32 -26.89 -15.60
C LYS A 140 30.91 -27.46 -16.95
N TRP A 141 29.71 -28.01 -17.03
CA TRP A 141 29.15 -28.52 -18.28
C TRP A 141 28.99 -27.42 -19.33
N TYR A 142 28.46 -26.25 -18.93
CA TYR A 142 28.22 -25.12 -19.82
C TYR A 142 29.50 -24.65 -20.51
N LYS A 143 30.65 -24.66 -19.81
CA LYS A 143 31.95 -24.35 -20.45
C LYS A 143 32.30 -25.31 -21.59
N LYS A 144 32.01 -26.61 -21.45
CA LYS A 144 32.24 -27.61 -22.49
C LYS A 144 31.29 -27.37 -23.67
N PHE A 145 30.00 -27.19 -23.38
CA PHE A 145 28.98 -26.89 -24.37
C PHE A 145 29.29 -25.61 -25.16
N TYR A 146 29.58 -24.51 -24.47
CA TYR A 146 29.95 -23.24 -25.09
C TYR A 146 31.22 -23.37 -25.95
N GLY A 147 32.21 -24.13 -25.48
CA GLY A 147 33.42 -24.44 -26.25
C GLY A 147 33.11 -25.21 -27.55
N PHE A 148 32.11 -26.10 -27.54
CA PHE A 148 31.61 -26.76 -28.75
C PHE A 148 30.92 -25.76 -29.69
N VAL A 149 30.01 -24.93 -29.18
CA VAL A 149 29.32 -23.90 -29.97
C VAL A 149 30.34 -22.98 -30.67
N GLN A 150 31.37 -22.51 -29.97
CA GLN A 150 32.40 -21.66 -30.58
C GLN A 150 33.19 -22.33 -31.69
N LYS A 151 33.42 -23.64 -31.61
CA LYS A 151 34.19 -24.40 -32.61
C LYS A 151 33.36 -24.77 -33.83
N GLU A 152 32.06 -25.01 -33.64
CA GLU A 152 31.18 -25.55 -34.68
C GLU A 152 30.20 -24.51 -35.26
N LYS A 153 30.18 -23.27 -34.75
CA LYS A 153 29.31 -22.18 -35.24
C LYS A 153 29.44 -21.90 -36.74
N ASP A 154 30.63 -22.04 -37.31
CA ASP A 154 30.88 -21.76 -38.74
C ASP A 154 30.41 -22.92 -39.64
N LYS A 155 30.03 -24.05 -39.05
CA LYS A 155 29.64 -25.29 -39.75
C LYS A 155 28.15 -25.62 -39.59
N ASP A 156 27.47 -25.13 -38.56
CA ASP A 156 26.02 -25.29 -38.37
C ASP A 156 25.35 -23.92 -38.16
N ALA A 157 24.42 -23.57 -39.05
CA ALA A 157 23.72 -22.28 -39.02
C ALA A 157 22.94 -22.05 -37.71
N ARG A 158 22.41 -23.10 -37.07
CA ARG A 158 21.70 -22.99 -35.79
C ARG A 158 22.65 -22.66 -34.65
N LEU A 159 23.86 -23.22 -34.68
CA LEU A 159 24.91 -22.88 -33.71
C LEU A 159 25.45 -21.46 -33.93
N SER A 160 25.48 -20.98 -35.18
CA SER A 160 25.78 -19.58 -35.50
C SER A 160 24.73 -18.62 -34.91
N VAL A 161 23.44 -18.90 -35.12
CA VAL A 161 22.34 -18.13 -34.52
C VAL A 161 22.44 -18.14 -33.00
N LEU A 162 22.64 -19.31 -32.39
CA LEU A 162 22.80 -19.42 -30.94
C LEU A 162 23.99 -18.60 -30.43
N ASN A 163 25.14 -18.68 -31.09
CA ASN A 163 26.33 -17.89 -30.74
C ASN A 163 26.03 -16.39 -30.77
N ASN A 164 25.34 -15.92 -31.80
CA ASN A 164 24.98 -14.51 -31.92
C ASN A 164 24.03 -14.08 -30.80
N LEU A 165 23.01 -14.89 -30.49
CA LEU A 165 22.10 -14.62 -29.37
C LEU A 165 22.84 -14.56 -28.02
N LEU A 166 23.72 -15.53 -27.73
CA LEU A 166 24.53 -15.54 -26.51
C LEU A 166 25.47 -14.33 -26.39
N SER A 167 25.95 -13.80 -27.52
CA SER A 167 26.78 -12.60 -27.54
C SER A 167 25.97 -11.32 -27.24
N LEU A 168 24.69 -11.29 -27.63
CA LEU A 168 23.79 -10.15 -27.42
C LEU A 168 23.18 -10.12 -26.02
N THR A 169 22.78 -11.28 -25.49
CA THR A 169 22.08 -11.38 -24.19
C THR A 169 23.02 -11.52 -22.99
N GLY A 170 24.33 -11.52 -23.23
CA GLY A 170 25.33 -11.91 -22.25
C GLY A 170 25.39 -13.43 -22.07
N ASN A 171 26.57 -13.91 -21.70
CA ASN A 171 26.82 -15.32 -21.40
C ASN A 171 25.92 -15.78 -20.25
N LEU A 172 25.18 -16.89 -20.42
CA LEU A 172 24.32 -17.50 -19.39
C LEU A 172 25.06 -17.78 -18.07
N ALA A 173 26.39 -17.96 -18.11
CA ALA A 173 27.24 -18.04 -16.93
C ALA A 173 27.16 -16.79 -16.01
N ASN A 174 26.69 -15.65 -16.55
CA ASN A 174 26.52 -14.39 -15.85
C ASN A 174 25.09 -14.19 -15.31
N GLY A 175 24.21 -15.20 -15.42
CA GLY A 175 22.87 -15.17 -14.82
C GLY A 175 21.76 -14.61 -15.72
N THR A 176 21.95 -14.56 -17.03
CA THR A 176 20.89 -14.19 -17.97
C THR A 176 19.70 -15.16 -17.86
N PRO A 177 18.45 -14.70 -17.72
CA PRO A 177 17.27 -15.55 -17.70
C PRO A 177 17.10 -16.34 -19.02
N LEU A 178 16.62 -17.59 -18.93
CA LEU A 178 16.30 -18.43 -20.09
C LEU A 178 14.83 -18.29 -20.47
N SER A 179 14.47 -17.15 -21.05
CA SER A 179 13.12 -16.87 -21.56
C SER A 179 13.14 -16.32 -23.00
N GLY A 180 12.04 -16.55 -23.72
CA GLY A 180 11.85 -16.04 -25.09
C GLY A 180 12.66 -16.77 -26.19
N PRO A 181 12.98 -16.08 -27.31
CA PRO A 181 13.55 -16.70 -28.52
C PRO A 181 14.92 -17.39 -28.33
N ILE A 182 15.67 -17.02 -27.29
CA ILE A 182 16.96 -17.66 -26.99
C ILE A 182 16.78 -19.11 -26.54
N THR A 183 15.67 -19.44 -25.88
CA THR A 183 15.39 -20.75 -25.30
C THR A 183 15.37 -21.85 -26.37
N GLU A 184 14.69 -21.63 -27.49
CA GLU A 184 14.60 -22.61 -28.59
C GLU A 184 15.96 -22.86 -29.24
N SER A 185 16.70 -21.78 -29.52
CA SER A 185 18.05 -21.85 -30.07
C SER A 185 19.00 -22.57 -29.11
N PHE A 186 18.85 -22.33 -27.80
CA PHE A 186 19.65 -22.96 -26.76
C PHE A 186 19.36 -24.46 -26.66
N PHE A 187 18.09 -24.85 -26.64
CA PHE A 187 17.69 -26.26 -26.66
C PHE A 187 18.18 -26.99 -27.91
N SER A 188 18.02 -26.38 -29.09
CA SER A 188 18.52 -26.92 -30.35
C SER A 188 20.04 -27.12 -30.30
N GLY A 189 20.78 -26.12 -29.81
CA GLY A 189 22.22 -26.20 -29.63
C GLY A 189 22.64 -27.34 -28.71
N ILE A 190 21.98 -27.51 -27.57
CA ILE A 190 22.26 -28.63 -26.65
C ILE A 190 21.98 -29.98 -27.31
N SER A 191 20.87 -30.12 -28.06
CA SER A 191 20.57 -31.36 -28.78
C SER A 191 21.63 -31.68 -29.83
N ILE A 192 22.09 -30.68 -30.60
CA ILE A 192 23.20 -30.84 -31.56
C ILE A 192 24.47 -31.30 -30.82
N PHE A 193 24.78 -30.68 -29.68
CA PHE A 193 25.92 -31.07 -28.86
C PHE A 193 25.81 -32.53 -28.40
N ILE A 194 24.68 -32.95 -27.82
CA ILE A 194 24.45 -34.34 -27.36
C ILE A 194 24.61 -35.35 -28.51
N ASN A 195 24.09 -35.01 -29.69
CA ASN A 195 24.15 -35.86 -30.87
C ASN A 195 25.56 -35.95 -31.47
N SER A 196 26.39 -34.91 -31.29
CA SER A 196 27.79 -34.89 -31.76
C SER A 196 28.72 -35.81 -30.95
N LEU A 197 28.33 -36.17 -29.72
CA LEU A 197 29.18 -36.95 -28.83
C LEU A 197 29.38 -38.40 -29.30
N GLY A 198 30.59 -38.91 -29.18
CA GLY A 198 30.95 -40.27 -29.60
C GLY A 198 30.54 -41.37 -28.60
N ARG A 199 30.85 -42.63 -28.93
CA ARG A 199 30.69 -43.78 -28.00
C ARG A 199 31.63 -43.73 -26.80
N SER A 200 32.76 -43.02 -26.91
CA SER A 200 33.75 -42.83 -25.83
C SER A 200 33.33 -41.76 -24.82
N GLU A 201 32.34 -40.93 -25.13
CA GLU A 201 31.95 -39.76 -24.34
C GLU A 201 30.64 -39.98 -23.56
N LYS A 202 30.37 -41.23 -23.15
CA LYS A 202 29.10 -41.63 -22.50
C LYS A 202 28.75 -40.77 -21.27
N GLU A 203 29.75 -40.46 -20.45
CA GLU A 203 29.57 -39.65 -19.24
C GLU A 203 29.17 -38.21 -19.58
N LEU A 204 29.81 -37.61 -20.59
CA LEU A 204 29.47 -36.25 -21.04
C LEU A 204 28.10 -36.21 -21.71
N ARG A 205 27.71 -37.28 -22.42
CA ARG A 205 26.35 -37.42 -22.95
C ARG A 205 25.31 -37.44 -21.84
N ALA A 206 25.49 -38.30 -20.84
CA ALA A 206 24.58 -38.38 -19.69
C ALA A 206 24.54 -37.05 -18.89
N GLU A 207 25.70 -36.41 -18.68
CA GLU A 207 25.79 -35.07 -18.08
C GLU A 207 24.99 -34.05 -18.90
N SER A 208 25.11 -34.08 -20.23
CA SER A 208 24.42 -33.15 -21.13
C SER A 208 22.92 -33.36 -21.21
N GLU A 209 22.45 -34.61 -21.20
CA GLU A 209 21.02 -34.94 -21.12
C GLU A 209 20.41 -34.44 -19.81
N LYS A 210 21.13 -34.61 -18.69
CA LYS A 210 20.71 -34.07 -17.38
C LYS A 210 20.64 -32.54 -17.42
N MET A 211 21.66 -31.87 -17.96
CA MET A 211 21.67 -30.40 -18.04
C MET A 211 20.63 -29.87 -19.03
N PHE A 212 20.32 -30.61 -20.10
CA PHE A 212 19.21 -30.30 -20.99
C PHE A 212 17.88 -30.29 -20.22
N LEU A 213 17.55 -31.39 -19.52
CA LEU A 213 16.32 -31.48 -18.72
C LEU A 213 16.24 -30.38 -17.66
N LEU A 214 17.33 -30.12 -16.95
CA LEU A 214 17.40 -29.03 -15.99
C LEU A 214 17.13 -27.67 -16.65
N THR A 215 17.74 -27.40 -17.81
CA THR A 215 17.53 -26.15 -18.56
C THR A 215 16.07 -26.01 -19.02
N VAL A 216 15.45 -27.09 -19.49
CA VAL A 216 14.02 -27.10 -19.86
C VAL A 216 13.16 -26.71 -18.66
N LYS A 217 13.39 -27.35 -17.50
CA LYS A 217 12.62 -27.09 -16.29
C LYS A 217 12.82 -25.68 -15.74
N ILE A 218 14.04 -25.17 -15.75
CA ILE A 218 14.32 -23.78 -15.37
C ILE A 218 13.64 -22.81 -16.32
N SER A 219 13.65 -23.06 -17.63
CA SER A 219 12.98 -22.17 -18.59
C SER A 219 11.47 -22.15 -18.39
N GLN A 220 10.84 -23.31 -18.14
CA GLN A 220 9.41 -23.38 -17.80
C GLN A 220 9.10 -22.61 -16.50
N PHE A 221 9.89 -22.84 -15.45
CA PHE A 221 9.76 -22.13 -14.18
C PHE A 221 9.94 -20.61 -14.36
N THR A 222 10.94 -20.20 -15.15
CA THR A 222 11.23 -18.79 -15.42
C THR A 222 10.09 -18.14 -16.19
N HIS A 223 9.55 -18.81 -17.20
CA HIS A 223 8.38 -18.30 -17.94
C HIS A 223 7.17 -18.07 -17.03
N ASP A 224 6.80 -19.06 -16.21
CA ASP A 224 5.68 -18.93 -15.29
C ASP A 224 5.93 -17.87 -14.20
N LYS A 225 7.18 -17.75 -13.74
CA LYS A 225 7.62 -16.71 -12.80
C LYS A 225 7.50 -15.32 -13.43
N ASP A 226 7.96 -15.15 -14.66
CA ASP A 226 7.98 -13.86 -15.35
C ASP A 226 6.55 -13.33 -15.55
N MET A 227 5.57 -14.21 -15.79
CA MET A 227 4.15 -13.83 -15.83
C MET A 227 3.62 -13.25 -14.51
N ILE A 228 4.21 -13.62 -13.37
CA ILE A 228 3.88 -13.06 -12.04
C ILE A 228 4.67 -11.75 -11.81
N GLU A 229 5.90 -11.66 -12.33
CA GLU A 229 6.76 -10.48 -12.20
C GLU A 229 6.35 -9.31 -13.12
N ASP A 230 5.72 -9.58 -14.26
CA ASP A 230 5.17 -8.51 -15.12
C ASP A 230 4.09 -7.70 -14.37
N GLU A 231 3.26 -8.35 -13.56
CA GLU A 231 2.29 -7.67 -12.70
C GLU A 231 2.97 -6.86 -11.59
N TRP A 232 4.14 -7.30 -11.10
CA TRP A 232 4.92 -6.52 -10.14
C TRP A 232 5.41 -5.20 -10.69
N ALA A 233 5.75 -5.12 -11.97
CA ALA A 233 6.12 -3.86 -12.61
C ALA A 233 4.96 -2.86 -12.60
N SER A 234 3.74 -3.33 -12.86
CA SER A 234 2.52 -2.52 -12.75
C SER A 234 2.29 -2.05 -11.31
N ILE A 235 2.40 -2.96 -10.34
CA ILE A 235 2.26 -2.63 -8.91
C ILE A 235 3.30 -1.59 -8.47
N THR A 236 4.55 -1.72 -8.93
CA THR A 236 5.63 -0.77 -8.61
C THR A 236 5.30 0.62 -9.15
N THR A 237 4.84 0.71 -10.39
CA THR A 237 4.43 1.98 -11.01
C THR A 237 3.25 2.61 -10.25
N GLU A 238 2.26 1.81 -9.85
CA GLU A 238 1.12 2.29 -9.06
C GLU A 238 1.55 2.76 -7.65
N LEU A 239 2.51 2.10 -7.00
CA LEU A 239 3.07 2.50 -5.70
C LEU A 239 3.79 3.84 -5.80
N GLU A 240 4.61 4.04 -6.83
CA GLU A 240 5.30 5.32 -7.07
C GLU A 240 4.30 6.46 -7.29
N ALA A 241 3.27 6.22 -8.10
CA ALA A 241 2.20 7.19 -8.33
C ALA A 241 1.43 7.49 -7.04
N LEU A 242 1.18 6.47 -6.20
CA LEU A 242 0.51 6.62 -4.92
C LEU A 242 1.35 7.43 -3.92
N GLN A 243 2.66 7.18 -3.84
CA GLN A 243 3.57 7.95 -3.00
C GLN A 243 3.60 9.42 -3.42
N LYS A 244 3.68 9.70 -4.72
CA LYS A 244 3.63 11.07 -5.23
C LYS A 244 2.31 11.75 -4.86
N TYR A 245 1.19 11.05 -5.03
CA TYR A 245 -0.14 11.56 -4.68
C TYR A 245 -0.28 11.81 -3.16
N TYR A 246 0.27 10.91 -2.33
CA TYR A 246 0.38 11.09 -0.88
C TYR A 246 1.13 12.38 -0.53
N ASP A 247 2.33 12.58 -1.08
CA ASP A 247 3.16 13.76 -0.82
C ASP A 247 2.45 15.06 -1.26
N GLU A 248 1.74 15.05 -2.39
CA GLU A 248 0.95 16.18 -2.89
C GLU A 248 -0.23 16.53 -1.98
N ILE A 249 -0.96 15.53 -1.47
CA ILE A 249 -2.07 15.76 -0.52
C ILE A 249 -1.53 16.26 0.82
N LEU A 250 -0.46 15.64 1.33
CA LEU A 250 0.16 16.03 2.60
C LEU A 250 0.62 17.47 2.56
N GLN A 251 1.33 17.86 1.50
CA GLN A 251 1.84 19.21 1.33
C GLN A 251 0.70 20.24 1.27
N ARG A 252 -0.35 20.01 0.47
CA ARG A 252 -1.51 20.91 0.38
C ARG A 252 -2.21 21.11 1.73
N ASN A 253 -2.36 20.03 2.50
CA ASN A 253 -2.98 20.10 3.82
C ASN A 253 -2.07 20.80 4.84
N PHE A 254 -0.76 20.59 4.77
CA PHE A 254 0.19 21.30 5.62
C PHE A 254 0.21 22.80 5.33
N GLU A 255 0.18 23.20 4.06
CA GLU A 255 0.06 24.60 3.65
C GLU A 255 -1.23 25.24 4.18
N LEU A 256 -2.36 24.52 4.08
CA LEU A 256 -3.64 24.98 4.61
C LEU A 256 -3.61 25.21 6.13
N LEU A 257 -2.92 24.32 6.86
CA LEU A 257 -2.83 24.37 8.33
C LEU A 257 -1.64 25.20 8.85
N GLY A 258 -0.83 25.77 7.96
CA GLY A 258 0.41 26.46 8.34
C GLY A 258 1.42 25.54 9.05
N LEU A 259 1.52 24.28 8.65
CA LEU A 259 2.44 23.28 9.19
C LEU A 259 3.67 23.13 8.30
N SER A 260 4.83 22.85 8.90
CA SER A 260 6.02 22.48 8.14
C SER A 260 6.21 20.97 8.07
N LYS A 261 6.63 20.46 6.90
CA LYS A 261 7.00 19.04 6.74
C LYS A 261 8.12 18.63 7.70
N SER A 262 9.06 19.53 7.97
CA SER A 262 10.15 19.29 8.93
C SER A 262 9.65 19.08 10.37
N GLU A 263 8.69 19.87 10.84
CA GLU A 263 8.12 19.69 12.19
C GLU A 263 7.35 18.39 12.29
N PHE A 264 6.58 18.04 11.25
CA PHE A 264 5.91 16.76 11.15
C PHE A 264 6.92 15.60 11.21
N GLU A 265 8.00 15.69 10.44
CA GLU A 265 9.01 14.64 10.40
C GLU A 265 9.68 14.44 11.77
N TYR A 266 10.03 15.54 12.43
CA TYR A 266 10.71 15.52 13.72
C TYR A 266 9.81 15.10 14.88
N ASN A 267 8.59 15.63 14.95
CA ASN A 267 7.69 15.42 16.10
C ASN A 267 6.79 14.17 15.95
N PHE A 268 6.68 13.59 14.75
CA PHE A 268 5.82 12.44 14.52
C PHE A 268 6.45 11.34 13.67
N SER A 269 6.82 11.63 12.40
CA SER A 269 7.22 10.58 11.45
C SER A 269 8.42 9.78 11.94
N ARG A 270 9.46 10.47 12.44
CA ARG A 270 10.70 9.86 12.95
C ARG A 270 10.76 9.75 14.47
N GLU A 271 9.74 10.23 15.17
CA GLU A 271 9.68 10.13 16.62
C GLU A 271 9.39 8.67 17.02
N SER A 272 10.06 8.22 18.08
CA SER A 272 9.92 6.87 18.63
C SER A 272 9.04 6.84 19.86
N ASP A 273 9.01 7.93 20.63
CA ASP A 273 8.21 8.07 21.84
C ASP A 273 6.70 8.13 21.50
N ALA A 274 5.94 7.15 21.97
CA ALA A 274 4.50 7.05 21.75
C ALA A 274 3.72 8.24 22.32
N LYS A 275 4.13 8.75 23.49
CA LYS A 275 3.46 9.87 24.14
C LYS A 275 3.66 11.16 23.35
N LYS A 276 4.88 11.46 22.91
CA LYS A 276 5.13 12.65 22.08
C LYS A 276 4.36 12.61 20.76
N ARG A 277 4.22 11.43 20.16
CA ARG A 277 3.42 11.24 18.95
C ARG A 277 1.94 11.47 19.21
N TYR A 278 1.43 10.97 20.32
CA TYR A 278 0.05 11.26 20.75
C TYR A 278 -0.18 12.76 21.00
N ASP A 279 0.77 13.43 21.66
CA ASP A 279 0.73 14.87 21.91
C ASP A 279 0.71 15.66 20.57
N TYR A 280 1.51 15.23 19.59
CA TYR A 280 1.48 15.79 18.23
C TYR A 280 0.12 15.60 17.55
N LEU A 281 -0.44 14.39 17.55
CA LEU A 281 -1.75 14.12 16.95
C LEU A 281 -2.86 14.95 17.62
N THR A 282 -2.78 15.13 18.93
CA THR A 282 -3.72 15.96 19.70
C THR A 282 -3.60 17.45 19.33
N SER A 283 -2.37 17.96 19.19
CA SER A 283 -2.13 19.33 18.72
C SER A 283 -2.62 19.54 17.28
N LEU A 284 -2.37 18.57 16.40
CA LEU A 284 -2.86 18.59 15.02
C LEU A 284 -4.39 18.65 14.98
N LYS A 285 -5.06 17.80 15.77
CA LYS A 285 -6.53 17.80 15.92
C LYS A 285 -7.06 19.21 16.27
N GLN A 286 -6.41 19.90 17.19
CA GLN A 286 -6.79 21.26 17.59
C GLN A 286 -6.61 22.28 16.46
N LYS A 287 -5.43 22.29 15.82
CA LYS A 287 -5.15 23.19 14.69
C LYS A 287 -6.14 23.01 13.53
N VAL A 288 -6.52 21.76 13.27
CA VAL A 288 -7.52 21.44 12.24
C VAL A 288 -8.89 22.03 12.58
N ALA A 289 -9.35 21.92 13.83
CA ALA A 289 -10.62 22.51 14.23
C ALA A 289 -10.62 24.05 14.10
N GLU A 290 -9.52 24.68 14.50
CA GLU A 290 -9.31 26.12 14.39
C GLU A 290 -9.34 26.57 12.93
N GLU A 291 -8.67 25.85 12.03
CA GLU A 291 -8.66 26.19 10.60
C GLU A 291 -10.05 26.09 9.97
N VAL A 292 -10.85 25.06 10.28
CA VAL A 292 -12.24 24.97 9.78
C VAL A 292 -13.08 26.14 10.28
N ALA A 293 -12.96 26.49 11.57
CA ALA A 293 -13.69 27.63 12.14
C ALA A 293 -13.27 28.95 11.47
N LYS A 294 -11.97 29.13 11.23
CA LYS A 294 -11.42 30.27 10.51
C LYS A 294 -11.93 30.35 9.07
N GLN A 295 -11.95 29.24 8.32
CA GLN A 295 -12.51 29.21 6.97
C GLN A 295 -13.98 29.66 6.97
N LYS A 296 -14.80 29.20 7.92
CA LYS A 296 -16.19 29.66 8.07
C LYS A 296 -16.29 31.15 8.39
N GLN A 297 -15.40 31.66 9.23
CA GLN A 297 -15.37 33.08 9.59
C GLN A 297 -14.97 33.97 8.40
N ASP A 298 -13.94 33.55 7.65
CA ASP A 298 -13.36 34.34 6.56
C ASP A 298 -14.19 34.25 5.26
N ASN A 299 -14.82 33.09 4.99
CA ASN A 299 -15.71 32.90 3.84
C ASN A 299 -16.97 32.07 4.20
N PRO A 300 -17.99 32.70 4.83
CA PRO A 300 -19.17 31.99 5.34
C PRO A 300 -19.99 31.23 4.29
N ASN A 301 -19.90 31.62 3.01
CA ASN A 301 -20.70 31.02 1.94
C ASN A 301 -20.03 29.82 1.26
N GLU A 302 -18.69 29.74 1.27
CA GLU A 302 -17.95 28.73 0.48
C GLU A 302 -16.93 27.93 1.31
N TRP A 303 -16.81 28.17 2.62
CA TRP A 303 -15.83 27.51 3.48
C TRP A 303 -15.82 25.97 3.42
N LYS A 304 -16.98 25.36 3.12
CA LYS A 304 -17.15 23.91 3.05
C LYS A 304 -16.41 23.29 1.88
N GLU A 305 -16.40 23.96 0.73
CA GLU A 305 -15.87 23.41 -0.53
C GLU A 305 -14.38 23.08 -0.40
N LYS A 306 -13.61 24.02 0.17
CA LYS A 306 -12.18 23.86 0.37
C LYS A 306 -11.84 22.66 1.25
N ILE A 307 -12.61 22.46 2.33
CA ILE A 307 -12.43 21.33 3.26
C ILE A 307 -12.88 20.03 2.59
N TYR A 308 -14.03 20.04 1.91
CA TYR A 308 -14.59 18.89 1.21
C TYR A 308 -13.60 18.26 0.22
N TYR A 309 -12.90 19.07 -0.57
CA TYR A 309 -11.89 18.53 -1.49
C TYR A 309 -10.74 17.82 -0.76
N GLN A 310 -10.30 18.32 0.40
CA GLN A 310 -9.28 17.63 1.20
C GLN A 310 -9.81 16.29 1.76
N LEU A 311 -11.07 16.26 2.19
CA LEU A 311 -11.71 15.02 2.65
C LEU A 311 -11.73 13.96 1.55
N MET A 312 -12.16 14.35 0.34
CA MET A 312 -12.25 13.46 -0.81
C MET A 312 -10.88 12.94 -1.23
N ASP A 313 -9.87 13.81 -1.26
CA ASP A 313 -8.50 13.44 -1.62
C ASP A 313 -7.92 12.39 -0.67
N VAL A 314 -8.10 12.59 0.65
CA VAL A 314 -7.64 11.63 1.67
C VAL A 314 -8.41 10.30 1.59
N GLN A 315 -9.73 10.33 1.37
CA GLN A 315 -10.52 9.10 1.22
C GLN A 315 -10.09 8.32 -0.03
N ALA A 316 -9.90 9.01 -1.15
CA ALA A 316 -9.44 8.41 -2.40
C ALA A 316 -8.04 7.81 -2.24
N LEU A 317 -7.14 8.50 -1.55
CA LEU A 317 -5.80 8.02 -1.24
C LEU A 317 -5.84 6.71 -0.42
N LYS A 318 -6.65 6.68 0.63
CA LYS A 318 -6.82 5.49 1.48
C LYS A 318 -7.42 4.30 0.73
N LEU A 319 -8.42 4.55 -0.14
CA LEU A 319 -8.98 3.52 -1.03
C LEU A 319 -7.93 2.96 -2.00
N ARG A 320 -7.13 3.83 -2.63
CA ARG A 320 -6.04 3.40 -3.52
C ARG A 320 -4.98 2.59 -2.78
N PHE A 321 -4.64 2.98 -1.54
CA PHE A 321 -3.74 2.21 -0.68
C PHE A 321 -4.31 0.83 -0.32
N GLY A 322 -5.60 0.73 0.02
CA GLY A 322 -6.26 -0.55 0.22
C GLY A 322 -6.26 -1.43 -1.03
N ASN A 323 -6.55 -0.86 -2.20
CA ASN A 323 -6.56 -1.60 -3.46
C ASN A 323 -5.17 -2.13 -3.86
N ILE A 324 -4.12 -1.32 -3.69
CA ILE A 324 -2.77 -1.75 -4.05
C ILE A 324 -2.23 -2.81 -3.09
N THR A 325 -2.54 -2.69 -1.78
CA THR A 325 -2.17 -3.71 -0.80
C THR A 325 -2.92 -5.02 -1.04
N PHE A 326 -4.18 -4.96 -1.52
CA PHE A 326 -4.92 -6.13 -1.97
C PHE A 326 -4.25 -6.80 -3.18
N LYS A 327 -3.93 -6.04 -4.24
CA LYS A 327 -3.20 -6.55 -5.42
C LYS A 327 -1.88 -7.20 -5.05
N ILE A 328 -1.12 -6.60 -4.12
CA ILE A 328 0.13 -7.19 -3.62
C ILE A 328 -0.12 -8.54 -2.94
N SER A 329 -1.14 -8.63 -2.08
CA SER A 329 -1.49 -9.88 -1.38
C SER A 329 -1.90 -10.99 -2.36
N GLU A 330 -2.68 -10.64 -3.40
CA GLU A 330 -3.03 -11.56 -4.48
C GLU A 330 -1.77 -12.03 -5.23
N ASN A 331 -0.86 -11.11 -5.58
CA ASN A 331 0.34 -11.46 -6.31
C ASN A 331 1.31 -12.33 -5.48
N ILE A 332 1.44 -12.06 -4.17
CA ILE A 332 2.16 -12.94 -3.23
C ILE A 332 1.53 -14.34 -3.24
N SER A 333 0.20 -14.45 -3.27
CA SER A 333 -0.49 -15.74 -3.27
C SER A 333 -0.23 -16.55 -4.54
N ARG A 334 -0.08 -15.92 -5.72
CA ARG A 334 0.27 -16.60 -6.98
C ARG A 334 1.62 -17.33 -6.93
N TYR A 335 2.59 -16.85 -6.16
CA TYR A 335 3.83 -17.61 -5.94
C TYR A 335 3.62 -18.93 -5.21
N THR A 336 2.55 -19.07 -4.42
CA THR A 336 2.20 -20.34 -3.77
C THR A 336 1.86 -21.39 -4.81
N GLU A 337 1.12 -21.01 -5.85
CA GLU A 337 0.76 -21.89 -6.96
C GLU A 337 1.99 -22.29 -7.78
N LEU A 338 2.87 -21.33 -8.07
CA LEU A 338 4.16 -21.58 -8.74
C LEU A 338 5.01 -22.59 -7.96
N ILE A 339 5.17 -22.39 -6.65
CA ILE A 339 5.94 -23.30 -5.80
C ILE A 339 5.31 -24.69 -5.76
N ALA A 340 3.98 -24.78 -5.59
CA ALA A 340 3.27 -26.05 -5.56
C ALA A 340 3.47 -26.86 -6.86
N LYS A 341 3.48 -26.20 -8.02
CA LYS A 341 3.70 -26.82 -9.33
C LYS A 341 5.09 -27.46 -9.47
N TYR A 342 6.14 -26.84 -8.91
CA TYR A 342 7.52 -27.25 -9.17
C TYR A 342 8.26 -27.88 -7.99
N LYS A 343 7.73 -27.81 -6.75
CA LYS A 343 8.44 -28.30 -5.55
C LYS A 343 8.78 -29.79 -5.55
N ASN A 344 8.03 -30.60 -6.31
CA ASN A 344 8.25 -32.04 -6.44
C ASN A 344 9.01 -32.41 -7.74
N ASP A 345 9.46 -31.42 -8.53
CA ASP A 345 10.19 -31.69 -9.77
C ASP A 345 11.58 -32.27 -9.47
N GLN A 346 11.98 -33.29 -10.23
CA GLN A 346 13.25 -34.00 -10.01
C GLN A 346 14.50 -33.14 -10.25
N GLN A 347 14.40 -32.11 -11.08
CA GLN A 347 15.53 -31.26 -11.46
C GLN A 347 15.65 -30.03 -10.54
N ILE A 348 14.51 -29.38 -10.26
CA ILE A 348 14.50 -28.09 -9.54
C ILE A 348 13.81 -28.11 -8.18
N GLY A 349 13.11 -29.19 -7.85
CA GLY A 349 12.19 -29.24 -6.71
C GLY A 349 12.83 -28.93 -5.36
N SER A 350 14.08 -29.35 -5.12
CA SER A 350 14.78 -29.06 -3.86
C SER A 350 15.01 -27.57 -3.63
N LYS A 351 15.33 -26.79 -4.68
CA LYS A 351 15.47 -25.32 -4.59
C LYS A 351 14.11 -24.62 -4.57
N VAL A 352 13.11 -25.15 -5.28
CA VAL A 352 11.75 -24.59 -5.23
C VAL A 352 11.13 -24.79 -3.85
N ALA A 353 11.34 -25.93 -3.20
CA ALA A 353 10.84 -26.20 -1.86
C ALA A 353 11.38 -25.22 -0.80
N THR A 354 12.60 -24.69 -0.96
CA THR A 354 13.14 -23.68 -0.01
C THR A 354 12.49 -22.31 -0.17
N LEU A 355 11.77 -22.05 -1.27
CA LEU A 355 10.98 -20.84 -1.43
C LEU A 355 9.73 -20.85 -0.56
N GLU A 356 9.21 -22.03 -0.19
CA GLU A 356 7.94 -22.16 0.54
C GLU A 356 7.99 -21.45 1.90
N SER A 357 9.03 -21.71 2.70
CA SER A 357 9.19 -21.03 4.00
C SER A 357 9.40 -19.51 3.85
N LYS A 358 10.20 -19.10 2.85
CA LYS A 358 10.47 -17.68 2.58
C LYS A 358 9.20 -16.93 2.12
N LEU A 359 8.37 -17.58 1.31
CA LEU A 359 7.10 -17.03 0.87
C LEU A 359 6.13 -16.91 2.05
N VAL A 360 6.06 -17.92 2.91
CA VAL A 360 5.26 -17.88 4.14
C VAL A 360 5.71 -16.73 5.04
N ASP A 361 7.01 -16.52 5.21
CA ASP A 361 7.55 -15.40 5.97
C ASP A 361 7.17 -14.04 5.35
N LEU A 362 7.30 -13.90 4.02
CA LEU A 362 6.88 -12.70 3.29
C LEU A 362 5.39 -12.43 3.48
N LYS A 363 4.55 -13.44 3.23
CA LYS A 363 3.09 -13.34 3.37
C LYS A 363 2.68 -12.97 4.78
N ASN A 364 3.17 -13.69 5.79
CA ASN A 364 2.86 -13.40 7.18
C ASN A 364 3.32 -12.01 7.62
N THR A 365 4.47 -11.55 7.10
CA THR A 365 4.96 -10.19 7.38
C THR A 365 4.04 -9.15 6.74
N PHE A 366 3.63 -9.37 5.49
CA PHE A 366 2.73 -8.50 4.77
C PHE A 366 1.34 -8.42 5.42
N ASP A 367 0.72 -9.56 5.69
CA ASP A 367 -0.62 -9.66 6.28
C ASP A 367 -0.67 -9.11 7.71
N ARG A 368 0.46 -9.08 8.43
CA ARG A 368 0.57 -8.41 9.74
C ARG A 368 0.75 -6.90 9.63
N ALA A 369 1.38 -6.43 8.54
CA ALA A 369 1.63 -5.01 8.34
C ALA A 369 0.43 -4.30 7.73
N PHE A 370 -0.33 -4.98 6.87
CA PHE A 370 -1.43 -4.40 6.12
C PHE A 370 -2.69 -5.25 6.20
N ASP A 371 -3.82 -4.59 6.45
CA ASP A 371 -5.16 -5.15 6.29
C ASP A 371 -5.89 -4.40 5.16
N PRO A 372 -5.85 -4.91 3.91
CA PRO A 372 -6.48 -4.25 2.77
C PRO A 372 -7.99 -3.99 2.96
N ALA A 373 -8.68 -4.95 3.60
CA ALA A 373 -10.12 -4.84 3.83
C ALA A 373 -10.43 -3.74 4.85
N GLU A 374 -9.63 -3.63 5.91
CA GLU A 374 -9.74 -2.54 6.88
C GLU A 374 -9.51 -1.17 6.23
N TYR A 375 -8.53 -1.03 5.34
CA TYR A 375 -8.30 0.23 4.62
C TYR A 375 -9.52 0.66 3.80
N ILE A 376 -10.09 -0.26 3.04
CA ILE A 376 -11.27 0.01 2.19
C ILE A 376 -12.51 0.31 3.04
N ASN A 377 -12.79 -0.53 4.05
CA ASN A 377 -13.94 -0.37 4.93
C ASN A 377 -13.86 0.91 5.76
N SER A 378 -12.69 1.24 6.30
CA SER A 378 -12.51 2.45 7.10
C SER A 378 -12.46 3.72 6.24
N ALA A 379 -12.13 3.64 4.95
CA ALA A 379 -12.27 4.78 4.03
C ALA A 379 -13.74 5.08 3.71
N THR A 380 -14.58 4.05 3.51
CA THR A 380 -16.01 4.24 3.20
C THR A 380 -16.83 4.76 4.39
N ARG A 381 -16.38 4.50 5.63
CA ARG A 381 -17.01 4.96 6.88
C ARG A 381 -16.30 6.15 7.53
N MET A 382 -15.37 6.77 6.81
CA MET A 382 -14.42 7.71 7.38
C MET A 382 -15.05 9.02 7.85
N TYR A 383 -16.15 9.42 7.19
CA TYR A 383 -16.80 10.70 7.43
C TYR A 383 -18.25 10.48 7.81
N LYS A 384 -18.74 11.30 8.74
CA LYS A 384 -20.19 11.44 8.91
C LYS A 384 -20.76 12.15 7.69
N VAL A 385 -21.82 11.56 7.16
CA VAL A 385 -22.69 12.15 6.14
C VAL A 385 -23.92 12.62 6.89
N ASP A 386 -24.31 13.88 6.67
CA ASP A 386 -25.51 14.48 7.26
C ASP A 386 -26.81 13.77 6.82
#